data_AF-A0A5S3TJY7-F1
#
_entry.id   AF-A0A5S3TJY7-F1
#
_cell.length_a   1.000
_cell.length_b   1.000
_cell.length_c   1.000
_cell.angle_alpha   90.00
_cell.angle_beta   90.00
_cell.angle_gamma   90.00
#
_symmetry.space_group_name_H-M   'P 1'
#
loop_
_entity.id
_entity.type
_entity.pdbx_description
1 polymer ?
#
loop_
_entity_poly.entity_id
_entity_poly.type
_entity_poly.pdbx_seq_one_letter_code
_entity_poly.pdbx_strand_id
1 'polypeptide(L)'
;MTDNYTPPEASLQMASENNSGQGKVDDLPEGIKGFSWGAFLLSWIWAIGNSTWIGLLALVPYVGFIVSVYLGFKGREMAWQNKRWDSVEHFQRVQKQWSFWGVLIIGGIFLLGIVAAIAIPAYQANV
;
A
#
# COMPACT_ATOMS: atom_id res chain seq x y z
N MET A 1 -6.08 -33.45 50.65
CA MET A 1 -5.84 -33.90 49.27
C MET A 1 -5.32 -32.70 48.51
N THR A 2 -4.01 -32.62 48.27
CA THR A 2 -3.41 -31.55 47.46
C THR A 2 -3.63 -31.90 46.00
N ASP A 3 -4.54 -31.19 45.36
CA ASP A 3 -4.83 -31.38 43.95
C ASP A 3 -3.65 -30.82 43.14
N ASN A 4 -2.76 -31.70 42.69
CA ASN A 4 -1.51 -31.36 42.00
C ASN A 4 -1.71 -31.17 40.48
N TYR A 5 -2.96 -31.11 40.01
CA TYR A 5 -3.24 -30.92 38.59
C TYR A 5 -3.26 -29.42 38.26
N THR A 6 -2.13 -28.91 37.75
CA THR A 6 -2.09 -27.63 37.05
C THR A 6 -2.16 -27.92 35.55
N PRO A 7 -3.24 -27.54 34.84
CA PRO A 7 -3.28 -27.67 33.40
C PRO A 7 -2.11 -26.91 32.77
N PRO A 8 -1.45 -27.43 31.73
CA PRO A 8 -0.46 -26.65 31.01
C PRO A 8 -1.17 -25.41 30.42
N GLU A 9 -0.71 -24.22 30.82
CA GLU A 9 -1.12 -22.99 30.14
C GLU A 9 -0.50 -23.01 28.74
N ALA A 10 -1.24 -23.56 27.78
CA ALA A 10 -0.97 -23.27 26.40
C ALA A 10 -1.22 -21.78 26.22
N SER A 11 -0.16 -20.98 26.11
CA SER A 11 -0.25 -19.62 25.63
C SER A 11 -0.70 -19.69 24.17
N LEU A 12 -2.00 -19.83 23.95
CA LEU A 12 -2.60 -19.57 22.65
C LEU A 12 -2.33 -18.09 22.40
N GLN A 13 -1.24 -17.82 21.68
CA GLN A 13 -1.00 -16.51 21.12
C GLN A 13 -2.15 -16.30 20.13
N MET A 14 -3.25 -15.76 20.65
CA MET A 14 -4.40 -15.37 19.86
C MET A 14 -3.85 -14.33 18.90
N ALA A 15 -3.59 -14.75 17.66
CA ALA A 15 -3.37 -13.82 16.57
C ALA A 15 -4.50 -12.79 16.70
N SER A 16 -4.15 -11.53 16.97
CA SER A 16 -5.10 -10.45 17.17
C SER A 16 -6.23 -10.63 16.17
N GLU A 17 -7.47 -10.72 16.65
CA GLU A 17 -8.61 -11.02 15.79
C GLU A 17 -8.53 -10.14 14.55
N ASN A 18 -8.36 -10.78 13.39
CA ASN A 18 -8.13 -10.05 12.16
C ASN A 18 -9.38 -9.22 11.89
N ASN A 19 -9.25 -7.89 11.95
CA ASN A 19 -10.34 -6.93 11.78
C ASN A 19 -10.35 -6.26 10.40
N SER A 20 -9.60 -6.79 9.43
CA SER A 20 -9.62 -6.28 8.06
C SER A 20 -11.00 -6.43 7.41
N GLY A 21 -11.38 -5.48 6.55
CA GLY A 21 -12.64 -5.52 5.81
C GLY A 21 -13.90 -5.27 6.65
N GLN A 22 -13.77 -4.91 7.93
CA GLN A 22 -14.92 -4.59 8.80
C GLN A 22 -15.39 -3.13 8.68
N GLY A 23 -14.87 -2.38 7.70
CA GLY A 23 -15.09 -0.94 7.58
C GLY A 23 -14.15 -0.16 8.49
N LYS A 24 -14.60 1.00 8.98
CA LYS A 24 -13.79 1.83 9.88
C LYS A 24 -13.61 1.11 11.22
N VAL A 25 -12.36 0.83 11.57
CA VAL A 25 -11.97 0.21 12.85
C VAL A 25 -11.14 1.21 13.65
N ASP A 26 -11.35 1.24 14.96
CA ASP A 26 -10.62 2.14 15.87
C ASP A 26 -9.20 1.63 16.15
N ASP A 27 -9.07 0.31 16.29
CA ASP A 27 -7.80 -0.37 16.59
C ASP A 27 -7.21 -1.02 15.33
N LEU A 28 -6.18 -0.40 14.77
CA LEU A 28 -5.44 -0.98 13.64
C LEU A 28 -4.26 -1.79 14.16
N PRO A 29 -4.06 -3.04 13.67
CA PRO A 29 -2.88 -3.82 14.01
C PRO A 29 -1.58 -3.07 13.69
N GLU A 30 -0.52 -3.39 14.44
CA GLU A 30 0.79 -2.80 14.21
C GLU A 30 1.29 -3.04 12.78
N GLY A 31 1.95 -2.03 12.21
CA GLY A 31 2.47 -2.07 10.84
C GLY A 31 1.46 -1.77 9.73
N ILE A 32 0.15 -1.72 9.98
CA ILE A 32 -0.83 -1.36 8.94
C ILE A 32 -0.62 0.09 8.47
N LYS A 33 -0.49 1.02 9.42
CA LYS A 33 -0.20 2.43 9.15
C LYS A 33 1.20 2.59 8.52
N GLY A 34 1.30 3.51 7.57
CA GLY A 34 2.56 3.81 6.89
C GLY A 34 2.31 4.46 5.53
N PHE A 35 3.38 4.97 4.92
CA PHE A 35 3.30 5.52 3.58
C PHE A 35 3.22 4.41 2.52
N SER A 36 2.38 4.60 1.50
CA SER A 36 2.21 3.67 0.39
C SER A 36 2.71 4.28 -0.90
N TRP A 37 3.91 3.86 -1.32
CA TRP A 37 4.44 4.24 -2.63
C TRP A 37 3.54 3.74 -3.77
N GLY A 38 2.93 2.55 -3.61
CA GLY A 38 1.99 2.04 -4.59
C GLY A 38 0.73 2.89 -4.72
N ALA A 39 0.14 3.31 -3.60
CA ALA A 39 -1.06 4.14 -3.61
C ALA A 39 -0.77 5.56 -4.12
N PHE A 40 0.39 6.13 -3.79
CA PHE A 40 0.80 7.43 -4.30
C PHE A 40 1.08 7.39 -5.81
N LEU A 41 1.94 6.46 -6.26
CA LEU A 41 2.43 6.44 -7.64
C LEU A 41 1.45 5.82 -8.64
N LEU A 42 0.67 4.82 -8.23
CA LEU A 42 -0.27 4.10 -9.09
C LEU A 42 -1.74 4.35 -8.74
N SER A 43 -2.02 5.23 -7.77
CA SER A 43 -3.33 5.80 -7.41
C SER A 43 -4.56 5.00 -7.83
N TRP A 44 -5.12 5.22 -9.03
CA TRP A 44 -6.35 4.59 -9.49
C TRP A 44 -6.23 3.07 -9.71
N ILE A 45 -5.08 2.59 -10.19
CA ILE A 45 -4.80 1.15 -10.39
C ILE A 45 -4.72 0.46 -9.03
N TRP A 46 -3.96 1.07 -8.12
CA TRP A 46 -3.82 0.58 -6.75
C TRP A 46 -5.18 0.58 -6.03
N ALA A 47 -5.99 1.62 -6.24
CA ALA A 47 -7.32 1.77 -5.65
C ALA A 47 -8.27 0.63 -6.03
N ILE A 48 -8.28 0.21 -7.30
CA ILE A 48 -9.08 -0.92 -7.78
C ILE A 48 -8.65 -2.22 -7.07
N GLY A 49 -7.35 -2.51 -7.01
CA GLY A 49 -6.83 -3.73 -6.38
C GLY A 49 -7.05 -3.82 -4.85
N ASN A 50 -7.26 -2.66 -4.21
CA ASN A 50 -7.41 -2.51 -2.76
C ASN A 50 -8.79 -1.98 -2.35
N SER A 51 -9.79 -2.03 -3.24
CA SER A 51 -11.17 -1.62 -2.99
C SER A 51 -11.31 -0.21 -2.38
N THR A 52 -10.39 0.71 -2.74
CA THR A 52 -10.30 2.07 -2.17
C THR A 52 -10.79 3.10 -3.19
N TRP A 53 -12.09 3.14 -3.43
CA TRP A 53 -12.71 3.84 -4.57
C TRP A 53 -12.47 5.34 -4.66
N ILE A 54 -12.15 6.01 -3.54
CA ILE A 54 -11.73 7.42 -3.55
C ILE A 54 -10.52 7.65 -4.46
N GLY A 55 -9.67 6.64 -4.66
CA GLY A 55 -8.52 6.75 -5.54
C GLY A 55 -8.86 6.80 -7.04
N LEU A 56 -10.11 6.55 -7.45
CA LEU A 56 -10.54 6.81 -8.83
C LEU A 56 -10.59 8.30 -9.15
N LEU A 57 -10.74 9.17 -8.14
CA LEU A 57 -10.63 10.62 -8.30
C LEU A 57 -9.23 11.06 -8.75
N ALA A 58 -8.23 10.17 -8.69
CA ALA A 58 -6.91 10.40 -9.25
C ALA A 58 -6.91 10.65 -10.77
N LEU A 59 -7.97 10.26 -11.48
CA LEU A 59 -8.14 10.50 -12.91
C LEU A 59 -8.60 11.93 -13.26
N VAL A 60 -9.04 12.70 -12.27
CA VAL A 60 -9.47 14.09 -12.46
C VAL A 60 -8.23 15.00 -12.44
N PRO A 61 -8.00 15.85 -13.46
CA PRO A 61 -6.86 16.77 -13.47
C PRO A 61 -6.81 17.68 -12.22
N TYR A 62 -5.61 18.00 -11.75
CA TYR A 62 -5.30 18.77 -10.53
C TYR A 62 -5.75 18.12 -9.21
N VAL A 63 -7.00 17.67 -9.14
CA VAL A 63 -7.55 16.89 -8.00
C VAL A 63 -6.75 15.62 -7.81
N GLY A 64 -6.33 14.97 -8.89
CA GLY A 64 -5.71 13.67 -8.82
C GLY A 64 -4.37 13.65 -8.09
N PHE A 65 -3.61 14.76 -8.14
CA PHE A 65 -2.39 14.89 -7.36
C PHE A 65 -2.66 15.02 -5.86
N ILE A 66 -3.70 15.77 -5.47
CA ILE A 66 -4.10 15.87 -4.06
C ILE A 66 -4.56 14.50 -3.54
N VAL A 67 -5.37 13.80 -4.34
CA VAL A 67 -5.85 12.45 -4.03
C VAL A 67 -4.68 11.46 -3.93
N SER A 68 -3.70 11.52 -4.82
CA SER A 68 -2.54 10.62 -4.78
C SER A 68 -1.73 10.82 -3.50
N VAL A 69 -1.48 12.06 -3.09
CA VAL A 69 -0.80 12.38 -1.81
C VAL A 69 -1.60 11.84 -0.62
N TYR A 70 -2.91 12.07 -0.60
CA TYR A 70 -3.80 11.55 0.43
C TYR A 70 -3.75 10.02 0.51
N LEU A 71 -3.82 9.33 -0.64
CA LEU A 71 -3.66 7.88 -0.72
C LEU A 71 -2.28 7.42 -0.27
N GLY A 72 -1.23 8.21 -0.51
CA GLY A 72 0.11 7.92 -0.01
C GLY A 72 0.14 7.76 1.52
N PHE A 73 -0.51 8.66 2.25
CA PHE A 73 -0.53 8.61 3.72
C PHE A 73 -1.63 7.72 4.32
N LYS A 74 -2.83 7.73 3.73
CA LYS A 74 -4.02 7.05 4.28
C LYS A 74 -4.43 5.80 3.51
N GLY A 75 -3.86 5.55 2.34
CA GLY A 75 -4.24 4.44 1.47
C GLY A 75 -4.16 3.09 2.18
N ARG A 76 -3.06 2.80 2.87
CA ARG A 76 -2.91 1.50 3.57
C ARG A 76 -3.98 1.25 4.64
N GLU A 77 -4.31 2.28 5.41
CA GLU A 77 -5.39 2.21 6.39
C GLU A 77 -6.74 1.94 5.71
N MET A 78 -7.06 2.68 4.65
CA MET A 78 -8.29 2.45 3.87
C MET A 78 -8.31 1.05 3.24
N ALA A 79 -7.20 0.58 2.67
CA ALA A 79 -7.11 -0.76 2.08
C ALA A 79 -7.32 -1.88 3.10
N TRP A 80 -6.87 -1.69 4.34
CA TRP A 80 -7.14 -2.63 5.42
C TRP A 80 -8.61 -2.65 5.80
N GLN A 81 -9.23 -1.46 5.90
CA GLN A 81 -10.63 -1.29 6.27
C GLN A 81 -11.61 -1.75 5.18
N ASN A 82 -11.27 -1.57 3.90
CA ASN A 82 -12.15 -1.81 2.76
C ASN A 82 -12.18 -3.27 2.28
N LYS A 83 -11.15 -4.07 2.58
CA LYS A 83 -10.97 -5.41 2.01
C LYS A 83 -10.55 -6.40 3.09
N ARG A 84 -11.09 -7.62 3.03
CA ARG A 84 -10.66 -8.73 3.88
C ARG A 84 -9.29 -9.24 3.44
N TRP A 85 -8.37 -9.33 4.37
CA TRP A 85 -7.04 -9.90 4.20
C TRP A 85 -6.91 -11.15 5.06
N ASP A 86 -6.04 -12.10 4.69
CA ASP A 86 -5.87 -13.33 5.47
C ASP A 86 -5.12 -13.08 6.79
N SER A 87 -4.08 -12.23 6.73
CA SER A 87 -3.29 -11.81 7.88
C SER A 87 -2.62 -10.46 7.64
N VAL A 88 -2.02 -9.88 8.69
CA VAL A 88 -1.20 -8.67 8.59
C VAL A 88 -0.02 -8.90 7.66
N GLU A 89 0.64 -10.05 7.74
CA GLU A 89 1.79 -10.41 6.89
C GLU A 89 1.38 -10.53 5.43
N HIS A 90 0.20 -11.10 5.14
CA HIS A 90 -0.33 -11.14 3.78
C HIS A 90 -0.55 -9.72 3.23
N PHE A 91 -1.19 -8.85 4.01
CA PHE A 91 -1.37 -7.44 3.62
C PHE A 91 -0.05 -6.74 3.35
N GLN A 92 0.94 -6.88 4.26
CA GLN A 92 2.26 -6.27 4.11
C GLN A 92 2.97 -6.73 2.85
N ARG A 93 2.93 -8.04 2.56
CA ARG A 93 3.54 -8.61 1.35
C ARG A 93 2.94 -7.97 0.09
N VAL A 94 1.62 -7.85 0.03
CA VAL A 94 0.92 -7.24 -1.12
C VAL A 94 1.22 -5.73 -1.22
N GLN A 95 1.18 -4.98 -0.11
CA GLN A 95 1.51 -3.55 -0.12
C GLN A 95 2.98 -3.30 -0.51
N LYS A 96 3.90 -4.19 -0.14
CA LYS A 96 5.30 -4.12 -0.55
C LYS A 96 5.47 -4.34 -2.05
N GLN A 97 4.74 -5.31 -2.64
CA GLN A 97 4.74 -5.52 -4.09
C GLN A 97 4.19 -4.28 -4.82
N TRP A 98 3.08 -3.72 -4.35
CA TRP A 98 2.53 -2.47 -4.90
C TRP A 98 3.54 -1.31 -4.85
N SER A 99 4.24 -1.17 -3.74
CA SER A 99 5.26 -0.14 -3.56
C SER A 99 6.45 -0.35 -4.49
N PHE A 100 6.94 -1.59 -4.60
CA PHE A 100 8.03 -1.94 -5.49
C PHE A 100 7.69 -1.65 -6.96
N TRP A 101 6.56 -2.15 -7.45
CA TRP A 101 6.14 -1.92 -8.84
C TRP A 101 5.82 -0.46 -9.12
N GLY A 102 5.21 0.26 -8.17
CA GLY A 102 4.97 1.69 -8.31
C GLY A 102 6.26 2.49 -8.51
N VAL A 103 7.27 2.23 -7.68
CA VAL A 103 8.58 2.89 -7.78
C VAL A 103 9.31 2.47 -9.05
N LEU A 104 9.30 1.18 -9.40
CA LEU A 104 9.99 0.68 -10.59
C LEU A 104 9.43 1.27 -11.88
N ILE A 105 8.10 1.28 -12.04
CA ILE A 105 7.45 1.77 -13.25
C ILE A 105 7.64 3.28 -13.38
N ILE A 106 7.27 4.05 -12.36
CA ILE A 106 7.37 5.52 -12.43
C ILE A 106 8.83 5.96 -12.46
N GLY A 107 9.68 5.41 -11.60
CA GLY A 107 11.11 5.70 -11.59
C GLY A 107 11.79 5.34 -12.91
N GLY A 108 11.43 4.22 -13.53
CA GLY A 108 11.92 3.81 -14.85
C GLY A 108 11.52 4.80 -15.95
N ILE A 109 10.24 5.23 -15.99
CA ILE A 109 9.76 6.23 -16.94
C ILE A 109 10.49 7.57 -16.76
N PHE A 110 10.66 8.03 -15.52
CA PHE A 110 11.39 9.27 -15.23
C PHE A 110 12.85 9.17 -15.69
N LEU A 111 13.54 8.06 -15.38
CA LEU A 111 14.92 7.84 -15.78
C LEU A 111 15.06 7.84 -17.31
N LEU A 112 14.20 7.11 -18.02
CA LEU A 112 14.19 7.08 -19.48
C LEU A 112 13.92 8.47 -20.07
N GLY A 113 12.98 9.23 -19.49
CA GLY A 113 12.69 10.60 -19.90
C GLY A 113 13.90 11.54 -19.74
N ILE A 114 14.62 11.45 -18.63
CA ILE A 114 15.85 12.22 -18.39
C ILE A 114 16.94 11.85 -19.38
N VAL A 115 17.16 10.55 -19.61
CA VAL A 115 18.15 10.06 -20.58
C VAL A 115 17.82 10.58 -21.98
N ALA A 116 16.56 10.49 -22.40
CA ALA A 116 16.12 11.00 -23.70
C ALA A 116 16.30 12.52 -23.83
N ALA A 117 15.95 13.28 -22.78
CA ALA A 117 16.09 14.73 -22.76
C ALA A 117 17.55 15.21 -22.91
N ILE A 118 18.52 14.41 -22.46
CA ILE A 118 19.95 14.71 -22.59
C ILE A 118 20.52 14.16 -23.91
N ALA A 119 20.20 12.91 -24.24
CA ALA A 119 20.81 12.21 -25.36
C ALA A 119 20.34 12.72 -26.74
N ILE A 120 19.06 13.11 -26.87
CA ILE A 120 18.52 13.57 -28.16
C ILE A 120 19.22 14.88 -28.62
N PRO A 121 19.33 15.94 -27.79
CA PRO A 121 20.07 17.14 -28.18
C PRO A 121 21.55 16.86 -28.42
N ALA A 122 22.18 16.00 -27.61
CA ALA A 122 23.59 15.65 -27.78
C ALA A 122 23.85 14.92 -29.10
N TYR A 123 22.95 14.03 -29.53
CA TYR A 123 23.05 13.37 -30.83
C TYR A 123 22.88 14.37 -31.98
N GLN A 124 21.88 15.26 -31.90
CA GLN A 124 21.65 16.29 -32.92
C GLN A 124 22.82 17.28 -33.07
N ALA A 125 23.59 17.53 -32.02
CA ALA A 125 24.79 18.37 -32.09
C ALA A 125 25.99 17.70 -32.78
N ASN A 126 25.97 16.37 -32.95
CA ASN A 126 27.07 15.58 -33.51
C ASN A 126 26.79 15.02 -34.92
N VAL A 127 25.64 15.35 -35.52
CA VAL A 127 25.25 15.01 -36.90
C VAL A 127 25.15 16.29 -37.70
#